data_AF-A0A961SDS9-F1
#
_entry.id   AF-A0A961SDS9-F1
#
_cell.length_a   1.000
_cell.length_b   1.000
_cell.length_c   1.000
_cell.angle_alpha   90.00
_cell.angle_beta   90.00
_cell.angle_gamma   90.00
#
_symmetry.space_group_name_H-M   'P 1'
#
loop_
_entity.id
_entity.type
_entity.pdbx_description
1 polymer ?
#
loop_
_entity_poly.entity_id
_entity_poly.type
_entity_poly.pdbx_seq_one_letter_code
_entity_poly.pdbx_strand_id
1 'polypeptide(L)'
;MPRQHREIAVGEDALPTGTGRHFENPFDGRTLFQAFADACRRYGGSEPVVEDAVGGKSGYRRILTGARIIARRIAPLTDEGEAVAVLLPNANGVLATFLALQSAARIPAMLNYTAGPSTVLAACDTVKARLVISSRAFVEKAGLEPIVARLEGADLTFFWLEDLQKSVSKLEKALGWLFALRPMVRARPDQAGLILFTSGSEGLPKGVVLSHHNVLSNCAQIATRIEFGPKDKLFNVLPVFHSFGITGGMILPLLYGVRLYLYPSPLHFKIIPQAVARVKPTIMFGTDTFLNGYARTAKDSDFASLRMVVAGAEAVKDETRLTWAQRFDTLVLEGFGMTEASPVVAVNSPHGNRPGSVGQLLPGIEHRLEPVEGITEGGRLWLRGPNVMMGYMTHDRPGELQTLDDGWHDSGDIVALDSEGFVSIKGRAKRFAKVAGEMVSLGAIELMAKSLWPEENHAVVTIPDSRRGERIVLVTTASKAERDALIAASRQRGYTELWVPNAIIKVLEIPVLGSGKTDYASAKIIALGDTGTVTLAGTGPG
;
A
#
# COMPACT_ATOMS: atom_id res chain seq x y z
N MET A 1 -7.99 -40.93 7.75
CA MET A 1 -6.91 -40.76 8.74
C MET A 1 -6.84 -39.27 9.09
N PRO A 2 -7.34 -38.82 10.25
CA PRO A 2 -7.22 -37.43 10.66
C PRO A 2 -5.75 -37.14 10.93
N ARG A 3 -5.19 -36.13 10.25
CA ARG A 3 -3.80 -35.72 10.44
C ARG A 3 -3.71 -34.94 11.75
N GLN A 4 -2.88 -35.43 12.67
CA GLN A 4 -2.56 -34.82 13.96
C GLN A 4 -2.17 -33.35 13.78
N HIS A 5 -2.75 -32.49 14.63
CA HIS A 5 -2.29 -31.12 14.85
C HIS A 5 -0.78 -31.15 15.10
N ARG A 6 -0.02 -30.41 14.28
CA ARG A 6 1.39 -30.15 14.54
C ARG A 6 1.46 -29.14 15.69
N GLU A 7 1.73 -29.62 16.90
CA GLU A 7 2.32 -28.79 17.94
C GLU A 7 3.68 -28.28 17.43
N ILE A 8 3.77 -26.97 17.24
CA ILE A 8 5.02 -26.29 16.97
C ILE A 8 5.78 -26.29 18.30
N ALA A 9 6.76 -27.18 18.43
CA ALA A 9 7.67 -27.20 19.57
C ALA A 9 8.40 -25.86 19.65
N VAL A 10 8.09 -25.12 20.72
CA VAL A 10 8.63 -23.80 21.05
C VAL A 10 10.09 -23.98 21.49
N GLY A 11 11.02 -23.38 20.75
CA GLY A 11 12.32 -23.06 21.31
C GLY A 11 12.13 -21.90 22.28
N GLU A 12 12.34 -22.13 23.57
CA GLU A 12 12.46 -21.10 24.59
C GLU A 12 13.74 -20.29 24.35
N ASP A 13 13.69 -19.39 23.37
CA ASP A 13 14.57 -18.22 23.32
C ASP A 13 13.65 -16.99 23.17
N ALA A 14 13.18 -16.55 24.34
CA ALA A 14 12.56 -15.27 24.69
C ALA A 14 12.14 -14.33 23.53
N LEU A 15 10.86 -14.38 23.17
CA LEU A 15 10.16 -13.18 22.68
C LEU A 15 10.19 -12.12 23.80
N PRO A 16 10.69 -10.89 23.58
CA PRO A 16 10.69 -9.88 24.60
C PRO A 16 9.26 -9.36 24.81
N THR A 17 8.57 -9.93 25.81
CA THR A 17 7.42 -9.32 26.47
C THR A 17 7.94 -8.19 27.35
N GLY A 18 7.86 -6.95 26.88
CA GLY A 18 8.27 -5.81 27.70
C GLY A 18 8.34 -4.50 26.96
N THR A 19 7.45 -3.58 27.34
CA THR A 19 7.67 -2.14 27.25
C THR A 19 9.05 -1.80 27.81
N GLY A 20 10.01 -1.42 26.95
CA GLY A 20 11.24 -0.75 27.41
C GLY A 20 12.62 -1.33 27.02
N ARG A 21 12.76 -2.26 26.06
CA ARG A 21 14.06 -2.41 25.37
C ARG A 21 14.09 -1.54 24.12
N HIS A 22 15.16 -0.75 23.98
CA HIS A 22 15.39 0.13 22.84
C HIS A 22 15.16 -0.61 21.52
N PHE A 23 14.34 -0.03 20.65
CA PHE A 23 14.27 -0.42 19.24
C PHE A 23 15.68 -0.26 18.65
N GLU A 24 16.35 -1.37 18.34
CA GLU A 24 17.61 -1.36 17.62
C GLU A 24 17.33 -1.56 16.13
N ASN A 25 17.72 -0.58 15.33
CA ASN A 25 17.59 -0.66 13.89
C ASN A 25 18.89 -1.20 13.27
N PRO A 26 18.92 -2.44 12.75
CA PRO A 26 20.13 -3.03 12.17
C PRO A 26 20.59 -2.33 10.88
N PHE A 27 19.80 -1.39 10.37
CA PHE A 27 20.09 -0.60 9.18
C PHE A 27 20.52 0.84 9.48
N ASP A 28 20.76 1.19 10.74
CA ASP A 28 21.23 2.53 11.09
C ASP A 28 22.51 2.90 10.33
N GLY A 29 22.54 4.12 9.80
CA GLY A 29 23.63 4.62 8.97
C GLY A 29 23.65 4.07 7.53
N ARG A 30 22.67 3.26 7.11
CA ARG A 30 22.62 2.67 5.76
C ARG A 30 21.61 3.36 4.85
N THR A 31 21.91 3.38 3.56
CA THR A 31 20.93 3.66 2.49
C THR A 31 20.29 2.38 1.98
N LEU A 32 19.18 2.50 1.25
CA LEU A 32 18.47 1.34 0.67
C LEU A 32 19.36 0.49 -0.24
N PHE A 33 20.21 1.12 -1.06
CA PHE A 33 21.19 0.40 -1.88
C PHE A 33 22.21 -0.36 -1.03
N GLN A 34 22.74 0.28 0.01
CA GLN A 34 23.72 -0.35 0.90
C GLN A 34 23.11 -1.52 1.67
N ALA A 35 21.90 -1.37 2.19
CA ALA A 35 21.18 -2.44 2.88
C ALA A 35 20.94 -3.65 1.94
N PHE A 36 20.59 -3.41 0.68
CA PHE A 36 20.47 -4.48 -0.32
C PHE A 36 21.82 -5.14 -0.66
N ALA A 37 22.90 -4.35 -0.75
CA ALA A 37 24.25 -4.87 -0.95
C ALA A 37 24.74 -5.68 0.26
N ASP A 38 24.39 -5.26 1.48
CA ASP A 38 24.68 -5.99 2.72
C ASP A 38 23.90 -7.32 2.75
N ALA A 39 22.62 -7.33 2.37
CA ALA A 39 21.83 -8.54 2.20
C ALA A 39 22.45 -9.50 1.17
N CYS A 40 22.94 -8.98 0.03
CA CYS A 40 23.67 -9.78 -0.96
C CYS A 40 24.92 -10.45 -0.38
N ARG A 41 25.65 -9.76 0.52
CA ARG A 41 26.82 -10.36 1.19
C ARG A 41 26.41 -11.40 2.23
N ARG A 42 25.30 -11.17 2.94
CA ARG A 42 24.80 -12.04 4.01
C ARG A 42 24.17 -13.33 3.50
N TYR A 43 23.33 -13.25 2.47
CA TYR A 43 22.52 -14.38 1.98
C TYR A 43 23.05 -15.01 0.67
N GLY A 44 24.15 -14.48 0.13
CA GLY A 44 24.76 -14.95 -1.10
C GLY A 44 24.24 -14.24 -2.35
N GLY A 45 25.13 -14.03 -3.32
CA GLY A 45 24.82 -13.23 -4.52
C GLY A 45 24.18 -13.99 -5.68
N SER A 46 24.44 -15.29 -5.79
CA SER A 46 24.08 -16.09 -6.97
C SER A 46 22.72 -16.79 -6.83
N GLU A 47 22.32 -17.11 -5.59
CA GLU A 47 21.08 -17.82 -5.32
C GLU A 47 19.85 -17.01 -5.75
N PRO A 48 18.83 -17.64 -6.38
CA PRO A 48 17.59 -16.96 -6.72
C PRO A 48 16.90 -16.36 -5.49
N VAL A 49 16.74 -15.04 -5.50
CA VAL A 49 16.02 -14.30 -4.46
C VAL A 49 14.73 -13.69 -4.99
N VAL A 50 14.67 -13.33 -6.27
CA VAL A 50 13.50 -12.72 -6.89
C VAL A 50 13.13 -13.46 -8.16
N GLU A 51 11.84 -13.66 -8.37
CA GLU A 51 11.27 -14.41 -9.47
C GLU A 51 10.02 -13.71 -9.99
N ASP A 52 9.87 -13.64 -11.31
CA ASP A 52 8.63 -13.20 -11.96
C ASP A 52 8.43 -13.94 -13.28
N ALA A 53 7.24 -13.84 -13.87
CA ALA A 53 6.90 -14.58 -15.10
C ALA A 53 7.65 -14.10 -16.36
N VAL A 54 8.13 -12.86 -16.37
CA VAL A 54 8.83 -12.22 -17.50
C VAL A 54 10.35 -12.33 -17.33
N GLY A 55 10.87 -11.88 -16.19
CA GLY A 55 12.30 -11.84 -15.90
C GLY A 55 12.90 -13.16 -15.40
N GLY A 56 12.06 -14.14 -15.07
CA GLY A 56 12.47 -15.42 -14.49
C GLY A 56 13.15 -15.26 -13.14
N LYS A 57 13.99 -16.24 -12.77
CA LYS A 57 14.73 -16.25 -11.50
C LYS A 57 16.00 -15.38 -11.59
N SER A 58 16.19 -14.51 -10.59
CA SER A 58 17.38 -13.68 -10.44
C SER A 58 17.89 -13.68 -9.00
N GLY A 59 19.21 -13.76 -8.84
CA GLY A 59 19.88 -13.53 -7.55
C GLY A 59 20.29 -12.08 -7.35
N TYR A 60 20.68 -11.72 -6.13
CA TYR A 60 21.08 -10.36 -5.76
C TYR A 60 22.16 -9.78 -6.70
N ARG A 61 23.19 -10.57 -7.03
CA ARG A 61 24.33 -10.11 -7.84
C ARG A 61 23.89 -9.74 -9.26
N ARG A 62 22.96 -10.50 -9.85
CA ARG A 62 22.42 -10.23 -11.18
C ARG A 62 21.59 -8.95 -11.19
N ILE A 63 20.73 -8.77 -10.18
CA ILE A 63 19.93 -7.56 -10.01
C ILE A 63 20.83 -6.33 -9.84
N LEU A 64 21.82 -6.39 -8.94
CA LEU A 64 22.77 -5.30 -8.71
C LEU A 64 23.64 -4.98 -9.93
N THR A 65 23.99 -5.99 -10.72
CA THR A 65 24.69 -5.79 -12.01
C THR A 65 23.80 -5.02 -12.98
N GLY A 66 22.53 -5.42 -13.13
CA GLY A 66 21.55 -4.70 -13.95
C GLY A 66 21.35 -3.26 -13.46
N ALA A 67 21.19 -3.08 -12.15
CA ALA A 67 21.06 -1.79 -11.51
C ALA A 67 22.26 -0.87 -11.82
N ARG A 68 23.49 -1.40 -11.73
CA ARG A 68 24.69 -0.64 -12.07
C ARG A 68 24.73 -0.20 -13.53
N ILE A 69 24.27 -1.04 -14.46
CA ILE A 69 24.25 -0.69 -15.90
C ILE A 69 23.20 0.39 -16.16
N ILE A 70 21.99 0.22 -15.63
CA ILE A 70 20.92 1.24 -15.72
C ILE A 70 21.43 2.56 -15.13
N ALA A 71 22.00 2.53 -13.93
CA ALA A 71 22.52 3.70 -13.22
C ALA A 71 23.52 4.51 -14.07
N ARG A 72 24.43 3.84 -14.78
CA ARG A 72 25.41 4.50 -15.67
C ARG A 72 24.78 5.19 -16.86
N ARG A 73 23.67 4.66 -17.37
CA ARG A 73 22.98 5.20 -18.56
C ARG A 73 21.99 6.31 -18.20
N ILE A 74 21.44 6.30 -16.98
CA ILE A 74 20.57 7.39 -16.50
C ILE A 74 21.35 8.57 -15.93
N ALA A 75 22.57 8.36 -15.43
CA ALA A 75 23.38 9.41 -14.80
C ALA A 75 23.61 10.65 -15.69
N PRO A 76 23.89 10.54 -17.01
CA PRO A 76 24.00 11.72 -17.88
C PRO A 76 22.65 12.36 -18.24
N LEU A 77 21.54 11.70 -17.91
CA LEU A 77 20.18 12.14 -18.24
C LEU A 77 19.45 12.75 -17.04
N THR A 78 20.05 12.77 -15.86
CA THR A 78 19.42 13.17 -14.58
C THR A 78 20.46 13.83 -13.69
N ASP A 79 20.04 14.56 -12.66
CA ASP A 79 20.92 15.14 -11.65
C ASP A 79 20.86 14.36 -10.32
N GLU A 80 21.87 14.52 -9.47
CA GLU A 80 21.84 13.96 -8.11
C GLU A 80 20.72 14.62 -7.29
N GLY A 81 19.96 13.81 -6.54
CA GLY A 81 18.78 14.27 -5.81
C GLY A 81 17.54 14.50 -6.67
N GLU A 82 17.61 14.31 -7.99
CA GLU A 82 16.47 14.47 -8.89
C GLU A 82 15.45 13.34 -8.71
N ALA A 83 14.16 13.68 -8.72
CA ALA A 83 13.07 12.71 -8.80
C ALA A 83 12.94 12.16 -10.22
N VAL A 84 12.97 10.83 -10.35
CA VAL A 84 12.81 10.13 -11.62
C VAL A 84 11.53 9.31 -11.56
N ALA A 85 10.62 9.57 -12.50
CA ALA A 85 9.35 8.87 -12.57
C ALA A 85 9.56 7.41 -13.00
N VAL A 86 8.92 6.48 -12.29
CA VAL A 86 9.00 5.04 -12.56
C VAL A 86 7.62 4.51 -12.89
N LEU A 87 7.45 4.06 -14.14
CA LEU A 87 6.22 3.51 -14.69
C LEU A 87 6.45 2.03 -15.07
N LEU A 88 6.54 1.15 -14.07
CA LEU A 88 6.90 -0.25 -14.27
C LEU A 88 5.99 -1.19 -13.44
N PRO A 89 5.73 -2.42 -13.93
CA PRO A 89 4.93 -3.40 -13.19
C PRO A 89 5.76 -4.10 -12.12
N ASN A 90 5.09 -4.91 -11.29
CA ASN A 90 5.75 -5.88 -10.41
C ASN A 90 6.51 -6.93 -11.25
N ALA A 91 7.79 -6.71 -11.50
CA ALA A 91 8.70 -7.60 -12.22
C ALA A 91 10.16 -7.32 -11.83
N ASN A 92 11.11 -8.20 -12.17
CA ASN A 92 12.53 -7.99 -11.87
C ASN A 92 13.07 -6.63 -12.37
N GLY A 93 12.52 -6.10 -13.46
CA GLY A 93 12.90 -4.81 -14.03
C GLY A 93 12.67 -3.62 -13.09
N VAL A 94 11.59 -3.60 -12.30
CA VAL A 94 11.33 -2.50 -11.36
C VAL A 94 12.30 -2.51 -10.19
N LEU A 95 12.68 -3.70 -9.70
CA LEU A 95 13.69 -3.83 -8.64
C LEU A 95 15.07 -3.35 -9.12
N ALA A 96 15.49 -3.76 -10.33
CA ALA A 96 16.76 -3.32 -10.90
C ALA A 96 16.77 -1.80 -11.14
N THR A 97 15.66 -1.24 -11.63
CA THR A 97 15.50 0.21 -11.85
C THR A 97 15.51 0.98 -10.54
N PHE A 98 14.77 0.51 -9.52
CA PHE A 98 14.76 1.09 -8.19
C PHE A 98 16.18 1.18 -7.63
N LEU A 99 16.91 0.06 -7.60
CA LEU A 99 18.30 0.03 -7.11
C LEU A 99 19.27 0.84 -7.96
N ALA A 100 19.01 0.99 -9.26
CA ALA A 100 19.82 1.84 -10.14
C ALA A 100 19.74 3.30 -9.73
N LEU A 101 18.52 3.78 -9.49
CA LEU A 101 18.24 5.13 -9.01
C LEU A 101 18.87 5.36 -7.64
N GLN A 102 18.72 4.41 -6.70
CA GLN A 102 19.39 4.47 -5.40
C GLN A 102 20.93 4.55 -5.54
N SER A 103 21.51 3.73 -6.41
CA SER A 103 22.96 3.68 -6.66
C SER A 103 23.49 5.00 -7.20
N ALA A 104 22.71 5.67 -8.06
CA ALA A 104 23.02 6.97 -8.62
C ALA A 104 22.55 8.15 -7.74
N ALA A 105 22.03 7.93 -6.53
CA ALA A 105 21.47 9.01 -5.70
C ALA A 105 20.36 9.83 -6.41
N ARG A 106 19.50 9.16 -7.20
CA ARG A 106 18.25 9.71 -7.73
C ARG A 106 17.07 9.16 -6.90
N ILE A 107 15.98 9.90 -6.84
CA ILE A 107 14.81 9.54 -6.03
C ILE A 107 13.76 8.86 -6.92
N PRO A 108 13.46 7.57 -6.75
CA PRO A 108 12.37 6.93 -7.48
C PRO A 108 11.02 7.53 -7.08
N ALA A 109 10.30 8.11 -8.04
CA ALA A 109 8.92 8.53 -7.89
C ALA A 109 8.02 7.48 -8.56
N MET A 110 7.41 6.60 -7.76
CA MET A 110 6.68 5.45 -8.28
C MET A 110 5.28 5.87 -8.75
N LEU A 111 5.03 5.84 -10.06
CA LEU A 111 3.77 6.30 -10.64
C LEU A 111 2.66 5.25 -10.47
N ASN A 112 1.51 5.71 -9.96
CA ASN A 112 0.30 4.90 -9.96
C ASN A 112 -0.30 4.87 -11.37
N TYR A 113 0.09 3.86 -12.16
CA TYR A 113 -0.40 3.67 -13.53
C TYR A 113 -1.86 3.21 -13.62
N THR A 114 -2.52 2.94 -12.48
CA THR A 114 -3.98 2.69 -12.46
C THR A 114 -4.78 3.99 -12.35
N ALA A 115 -4.09 5.11 -12.12
CA ALA A 115 -4.69 6.44 -12.23
C ALA A 115 -4.78 6.88 -13.69
N GLY A 116 -5.70 7.81 -13.98
CA GLY A 116 -5.87 8.33 -15.33
C GLY A 116 -4.68 9.17 -15.81
N PRO A 117 -4.51 9.37 -17.13
CA PRO A 117 -3.37 10.12 -17.71
C PRO A 117 -3.12 11.49 -17.07
N SER A 118 -4.17 12.25 -16.78
CA SER A 118 -4.06 13.57 -16.15
C SER A 118 -3.52 13.49 -14.72
N THR A 119 -3.93 12.49 -13.94
CA THR A 119 -3.43 12.29 -12.58
C THR A 119 -1.97 11.87 -12.59
N VAL A 120 -1.56 11.04 -13.55
CA VAL A 120 -0.15 10.64 -13.69
C VAL A 120 0.72 11.83 -14.10
N LEU A 121 0.27 12.67 -15.04
CA LEU A 121 0.98 13.89 -15.39
C LEU A 121 1.11 14.83 -14.18
N ALA A 122 0.02 15.09 -13.45
CA ALA A 122 0.05 15.92 -12.25
C ALA A 122 1.02 15.38 -11.18
N ALA A 123 1.16 14.06 -11.07
CA ALA A 123 2.15 13.43 -10.20
C ALA A 123 3.58 13.73 -10.64
N CYS A 124 3.87 13.64 -11.95
CA CYS A 124 5.17 14.04 -12.50
C CYS A 124 5.47 15.52 -12.26
N ASP A 125 4.51 16.41 -12.50
CA ASP A 125 4.65 17.86 -12.30
C ASP A 125 4.93 18.19 -10.83
N THR A 126 4.23 17.52 -9.91
CA THR A 126 4.39 17.69 -8.45
C THR A 126 5.82 17.45 -7.99
N VAL A 127 6.53 16.51 -8.61
CA VAL A 127 7.92 16.18 -8.26
C VAL A 127 8.93 16.73 -9.26
N LYS A 128 8.48 17.53 -10.25
CA LYS A 128 9.29 18.05 -11.36
C LYS A 128 10.07 16.97 -12.11
N ALA A 129 9.46 15.80 -12.32
CA ALA A 129 10.09 14.72 -13.05
C ALA A 129 10.18 15.05 -14.55
N ARG A 130 11.38 14.98 -15.12
CA ARG A 130 11.62 15.14 -16.58
C ARG A 130 11.85 13.83 -17.32
N LEU A 131 12.25 12.79 -16.58
CA LEU A 131 12.57 11.46 -17.10
C LEU A 131 11.59 10.44 -16.53
N VAL A 132 11.01 9.63 -17.43
CA VAL A 132 10.15 8.49 -17.10
C VAL A 132 10.85 7.20 -17.50
N ILE A 133 11.07 6.28 -16.56
CA ILE A 133 11.58 4.95 -16.87
C ILE A 133 10.41 3.99 -17.01
N SER A 134 10.33 3.32 -18.17
CA SER A 134 9.22 2.41 -18.49
C SER A 134 9.64 1.23 -19.37
N SER A 135 8.69 0.34 -19.65
CA SER A 135 8.81 -0.82 -20.55
C SER A 135 7.71 -0.78 -21.59
N ARG A 136 8.06 -0.89 -22.87
CA ARG A 136 7.08 -0.92 -23.95
C ARG A 136 6.17 -2.14 -23.87
N ALA A 137 6.72 -3.31 -23.51
CA ALA A 137 5.94 -4.52 -23.32
C ALA A 137 4.91 -4.39 -22.18
N PHE A 138 5.26 -3.64 -21.13
CA PHE A 138 4.30 -3.32 -20.06
C PHE A 138 3.22 -2.35 -20.53
N VAL A 139 3.60 -1.27 -21.21
CA VAL A 139 2.66 -0.27 -21.75
C VAL A 139 1.61 -0.94 -22.63
N GLU A 140 2.03 -1.77 -23.57
CA GLU A 140 1.13 -2.50 -24.47
C GLU A 140 0.21 -3.45 -23.71
N LYS A 141 0.78 -4.28 -22.82
CA LYS A 141 0.01 -5.29 -22.09
C LYS A 141 -1.00 -4.69 -21.10
N ALA A 142 -0.71 -3.52 -20.55
CA ALA A 142 -1.54 -2.84 -19.57
C ALA A 142 -2.42 -1.72 -20.19
N GLY A 143 -2.34 -1.48 -21.49
CA GLY A 143 -3.13 -0.46 -22.18
C GLY A 143 -2.80 0.97 -21.73
N LEU A 144 -1.51 1.26 -21.51
CA LEU A 144 -1.04 2.55 -20.96
C LEU A 144 -0.60 3.55 -22.04
N GLU A 145 -0.88 3.28 -23.33
CA GLU A 145 -0.60 4.19 -24.43
C GLU A 145 -1.18 5.60 -24.21
N PRO A 146 -2.41 5.77 -23.68
CA PRO A 146 -2.94 7.10 -23.37
C PRO A 146 -2.12 7.86 -22.31
N ILE A 147 -1.54 7.14 -21.34
CA ILE A 147 -0.65 7.74 -20.33
C ILE A 147 0.66 8.17 -20.99
N VAL A 148 1.27 7.30 -21.80
CA VAL A 148 2.54 7.60 -22.50
C VAL A 148 2.37 8.81 -23.41
N ALA A 149 1.34 8.81 -24.26
CA ALA A 149 1.06 9.92 -25.17
C ALA A 149 0.82 11.25 -24.42
N ARG A 150 0.16 11.20 -23.25
CA ARG A 150 -0.06 12.39 -22.43
C ARG A 150 1.24 12.94 -21.83
N LEU A 151 2.14 12.07 -21.39
CA LEU A 151 3.43 12.46 -20.81
C LEU A 151 4.40 12.97 -21.89
N GLU A 152 4.47 12.31 -23.04
CA GLU A 152 5.27 12.77 -24.19
C GLU A 152 4.76 14.12 -24.72
N GLY A 153 3.43 14.31 -24.80
CA GLY A 153 2.83 15.59 -25.17
C GLY A 153 3.01 16.72 -24.15
N ALA A 154 3.57 16.42 -22.97
CA ALA A 154 3.99 17.39 -21.96
C ALA A 154 5.53 17.48 -21.87
N ASP A 155 6.24 17.04 -22.91
CA ASP A 155 7.70 17.09 -23.05
C ASP A 155 8.52 16.23 -22.06
N LEU A 156 7.90 15.21 -21.44
CA LEU A 156 8.65 14.24 -20.64
C LEU A 156 9.41 13.25 -21.53
N THR A 157 10.67 12.99 -21.17
CA THR A 157 11.52 12.03 -21.88
C THR A 157 11.32 10.62 -21.34
N PHE A 158 11.21 9.62 -22.22
CA PHE A 158 11.15 8.21 -21.84
C PHE A 158 12.51 7.51 -21.96
N PHE A 159 12.90 6.82 -20.89
CA PHE A 159 13.97 5.83 -20.89
C PHE A 159 13.36 4.43 -20.94
N TRP A 160 13.47 3.77 -22.09
CA TRP A 160 12.91 2.44 -22.31
C TRP A 160 13.89 1.33 -21.94
N LEU A 161 13.47 0.42 -21.07
CA LEU A 161 14.32 -0.70 -20.63
C LEU A 161 14.71 -1.64 -21.78
N GLU A 162 13.87 -1.78 -22.81
CA GLU A 162 14.17 -2.60 -23.98
C GLU A 162 15.32 -2.03 -24.83
N ASP A 163 15.39 -0.69 -24.97
CA ASP A 163 16.45 -0.03 -25.75
C ASP A 163 17.80 -0.15 -25.04
N LEU A 164 17.77 -0.10 -23.70
CA LEU A 164 18.93 -0.44 -22.90
C LEU A 164 19.36 -1.89 -23.16
N GLN A 165 18.46 -2.87 -23.01
CA GLN A 165 18.79 -4.29 -23.17
C GLN A 165 19.44 -4.61 -24.52
N LYS A 166 18.98 -3.97 -25.61
CA LYS A 166 19.54 -4.13 -26.97
C LYS A 166 20.93 -3.50 -27.12
N SER A 167 21.23 -2.44 -26.37
CA SER A 167 22.47 -1.66 -26.51
C SER A 167 23.56 -1.97 -25.48
N VAL A 168 23.32 -2.86 -24.49
CA VAL A 168 24.33 -3.21 -23.47
C VAL A 168 25.46 -4.07 -24.07
N SER A 169 26.68 -3.56 -24.01
CA SER A 169 27.90 -4.27 -24.42
C SER A 169 28.38 -5.33 -23.41
N LYS A 170 29.25 -6.25 -23.85
CA LYS A 170 29.90 -7.23 -22.94
C LYS A 170 30.78 -6.55 -21.88
N LEU A 171 31.44 -5.45 -22.25
CA LEU A 171 32.27 -4.66 -21.34
C LEU A 171 31.43 -4.02 -20.23
N GLU A 172 30.27 -3.43 -20.58
CA GLU A 172 29.35 -2.88 -19.59
C GLU A 172 28.83 -3.95 -18.62
N LYS A 173 28.57 -5.17 -19.10
CA LYS A 173 28.19 -6.30 -18.24
C LYS A 173 29.31 -6.67 -17.26
N ALA A 174 30.55 -6.77 -17.74
CA ALA A 174 31.71 -7.08 -16.91
C ALA A 174 31.97 -5.99 -15.85
N LEU A 175 31.96 -4.71 -16.25
CA LEU A 175 32.10 -3.59 -15.33
C LEU A 175 30.92 -3.50 -14.36
N GLY A 176 29.70 -3.74 -14.84
CA GLY A 176 28.50 -3.81 -14.02
C GLY A 176 28.62 -4.85 -12.91
N TRP A 177 29.12 -6.04 -13.26
CA TRP A 177 29.33 -7.13 -12.31
C TRP A 177 30.45 -6.83 -11.31
N LEU A 178 31.56 -6.24 -11.77
CA LEU A 178 32.71 -5.88 -10.93
C LEU A 178 32.32 -4.86 -9.86
N PHE A 179 31.53 -3.85 -10.23
CA PHE A 179 31.13 -2.75 -9.35
C PHE A 179 29.70 -2.89 -8.78
N ALA A 180 29.09 -4.08 -8.88
CA ALA A 180 27.69 -4.33 -8.51
C ALA A 180 27.36 -3.95 -7.05
N LEU A 181 28.28 -4.16 -6.10
CA LEU A 181 28.05 -3.92 -4.67
C LEU A 181 28.40 -2.51 -4.19
N ARG A 182 29.00 -1.68 -5.04
CA ARG A 182 29.31 -0.30 -4.70
C ARG A 182 28.16 0.58 -5.22
N PRO A 183 27.80 1.68 -4.57
CA PRO A 183 26.96 2.70 -5.21
C PRO A 183 27.78 3.46 -6.27
N MET A 184 27.12 4.18 -7.19
CA MET A 184 27.77 5.15 -8.09
C MET A 184 28.07 6.45 -7.36
N VAL A 185 27.09 6.92 -6.58
CA VAL A 185 27.13 8.19 -5.85
C VAL A 185 26.89 7.90 -4.38
N ARG A 186 27.59 8.58 -3.48
CA ARG A 186 27.40 8.42 -2.05
C ARG A 186 26.18 9.23 -1.60
N ALA A 187 25.08 8.55 -1.27
CA ALA A 187 23.92 9.13 -0.60
C ALA A 187 24.03 8.98 0.93
N ARG A 188 23.25 9.77 1.67
CA ARG A 188 23.11 9.69 3.12
C ARG A 188 21.74 9.13 3.53
N PRO A 189 21.61 8.45 4.68
CA PRO A 189 20.35 7.81 5.09
C PRO A 189 19.17 8.78 5.29
N ASP A 190 19.44 10.03 5.68
CA ASP A 190 18.47 11.11 5.92
C ASP A 190 17.94 11.75 4.63
N GLN A 191 18.56 11.47 3.48
CA GLN A 191 18.10 11.97 2.19
C GLN A 191 16.87 11.19 1.69
N ALA A 192 16.05 11.86 0.88
CA ALA A 192 14.92 11.25 0.20
C ALA A 192 15.35 10.03 -0.63
N GLY A 193 14.73 8.89 -0.35
CA GLY A 193 15.02 7.61 -0.99
C GLY A 193 13.85 7.06 -1.80
N LEU A 194 12.64 7.56 -1.61
CA LEU A 194 11.44 7.07 -2.29
C LEU A 194 10.33 8.14 -2.25
N ILE A 195 9.66 8.35 -3.38
CA ILE A 195 8.42 9.14 -3.45
C ILE A 195 7.28 8.23 -3.90
N LEU A 196 6.18 8.29 -3.15
CA LEU A 196 4.94 7.58 -3.45
C LEU A 196 3.78 8.57 -3.51
N PHE A 197 2.82 8.33 -4.39
CA PHE A 197 1.69 9.25 -4.57
C PHE A 197 0.44 8.76 -3.83
N THR A 198 -0.20 9.68 -3.14
CA THR A 198 -1.49 9.47 -2.47
C THR A 198 -2.53 10.44 -3.01
N SER A 199 -3.81 10.06 -2.98
CA SER A 199 -4.89 10.98 -3.32
C SER A 199 -4.92 12.15 -2.32
N GLY A 200 -4.74 13.37 -2.81
CA GLY A 200 -4.92 14.57 -1.99
C GLY A 200 -6.40 14.81 -1.69
N SER A 201 -6.70 15.51 -0.59
CA SER A 201 -8.06 15.97 -0.28
C SER A 201 -8.67 16.89 -1.34
N GLU A 202 -7.83 17.46 -2.21
CA GLU A 202 -8.19 18.36 -3.31
C GLU A 202 -8.28 17.64 -4.67
N GLY A 203 -8.16 16.31 -4.70
CA GLY A 203 -8.31 15.50 -5.91
C GLY A 203 -7.03 15.31 -6.74
N LEU A 204 -6.03 16.19 -6.61
CA LEU A 204 -4.70 16.01 -7.21
C LEU A 204 -3.76 15.20 -6.30
N PRO A 205 -2.84 14.39 -6.88
CA PRO A 205 -1.95 13.53 -6.10
C PRO A 205 -0.92 14.34 -5.33
N LYS A 206 -0.64 13.93 -4.09
CA LYS A 206 0.47 14.46 -3.28
C LYS A 206 1.61 13.45 -3.26
N GLY A 207 2.84 13.93 -3.37
CA GLY A 207 4.04 13.11 -3.24
C GLY A 207 4.43 12.97 -1.78
N VAL A 208 4.30 11.77 -1.21
CA VAL A 208 4.84 11.41 0.10
C VAL A 208 6.32 11.14 -0.05
N VAL A 209 7.16 11.95 0.59
CA VAL A 209 8.62 11.86 0.49
C VAL A 209 9.17 11.06 1.67
N LEU A 210 9.75 9.89 1.39
CA LEU A 210 10.34 9.00 2.38
C LEU A 210 11.86 9.01 2.25
N SER A 211 12.56 9.20 3.36
CA SER A 211 14.02 9.01 3.41
C SER A 211 14.40 7.54 3.33
N HIS A 212 15.67 7.24 3.03
CA HIS A 212 16.15 5.86 3.14
C HIS A 212 15.98 5.31 4.56
N HIS A 213 16.25 6.14 5.59
CA HIS A 213 16.09 5.78 6.98
C HIS A 213 14.62 5.47 7.31
N ASN A 214 13.64 6.21 6.78
CA ASN A 214 12.23 5.93 7.06
C ASN A 214 11.80 4.52 6.64
N VAL A 215 12.15 4.15 5.40
CA VAL A 215 11.81 2.85 4.84
C VAL A 215 12.53 1.72 5.59
N LEU A 216 13.82 1.89 5.86
CA LEU A 216 14.63 0.89 6.56
C LEU A 216 14.21 0.70 8.03
N SER A 217 13.88 1.78 8.72
CA SER A 217 13.35 1.76 10.08
C SER A 217 12.04 1.01 10.14
N ASN A 218 11.13 1.21 9.19
CA ASN A 218 9.88 0.44 9.17
C ASN A 218 10.12 -1.05 8.89
N CYS A 219 11.08 -1.39 8.03
CA CYS A 219 11.47 -2.79 7.84
C CYS A 219 12.02 -3.44 9.11
N ALA A 220 12.83 -2.72 9.88
CA ALA A 220 13.33 -3.18 11.18
C ALA A 220 12.19 -3.35 12.18
N GLN A 221 11.30 -2.37 12.29
CA GLN A 221 10.15 -2.39 13.17
C GLN A 221 9.24 -3.61 12.90
N ILE A 222 8.91 -3.91 11.63
CA ILE A 222 8.06 -5.05 11.26
C ILE A 222 8.71 -6.38 11.68
N ALA A 223 10.02 -6.52 11.49
CA ALA A 223 10.77 -7.73 11.84
C ALA A 223 10.77 -8.04 13.35
N THR A 224 10.47 -7.06 14.21
CA THR A 224 10.28 -7.30 15.66
C THR A 224 8.94 -7.93 16.01
N ARG A 225 7.94 -7.85 15.12
CA ARG A 225 6.57 -8.31 15.38
C ARG A 225 6.18 -9.56 14.61
N ILE A 226 6.75 -9.76 13.43
CA ILE A 226 6.42 -10.88 12.55
C ILE A 226 7.68 -11.68 12.27
N GLU A 227 7.64 -12.98 12.56
CA GLU A 227 8.74 -13.88 12.23
C GLU A 227 8.70 -14.28 10.75
N PHE A 228 9.79 -14.00 10.04
CA PHE A 228 10.04 -14.45 8.67
C PHE A 228 11.55 -14.52 8.40
N GLY A 229 11.95 -15.27 7.37
CA GLY A 229 13.37 -15.32 7.01
C GLY A 229 13.67 -16.13 5.74
N PRO A 230 14.93 -16.55 5.52
CA PRO A 230 15.36 -17.20 4.27
C PRO A 230 14.65 -18.54 3.94
N LYS A 231 13.96 -19.14 4.90
CA LYS A 231 13.12 -20.32 4.69
C LYS A 231 11.76 -19.98 4.06
N ASP A 232 11.36 -18.72 4.10
CA ASP A 232 10.11 -18.24 3.54
C ASP A 232 10.22 -17.85 2.08
N LYS A 233 9.06 -17.89 1.41
CA LYS A 233 8.86 -17.30 0.09
C LYS A 233 7.60 -16.43 0.12
N LEU A 234 7.78 -15.14 -0.17
CA LEU A 234 6.69 -14.17 -0.28
C LEU A 234 6.15 -14.14 -1.71
N PHE A 235 4.83 -14.23 -1.85
CA PHE A 235 4.12 -13.96 -3.10
C PHE A 235 3.52 -12.56 -3.05
N ASN A 236 4.16 -11.61 -3.72
CA ASN A 236 3.73 -10.21 -3.75
C ASN A 236 2.85 -9.95 -4.97
N VAL A 237 1.55 -9.84 -4.73
CA VAL A 237 0.54 -9.38 -5.70
C VAL A 237 0.28 -7.88 -5.61
N LEU A 238 0.77 -7.21 -4.56
CA LEU A 238 0.45 -5.83 -4.30
C LEU A 238 1.33 -4.90 -5.14
N PRO A 239 0.77 -3.87 -5.79
CA PRO A 239 1.55 -3.03 -6.69
C PRO A 239 2.69 -2.29 -6.01
N VAL A 240 3.88 -2.27 -6.62
CA VAL A 240 5.07 -1.56 -6.08
C VAL A 240 5.00 -0.03 -6.21
N PHE A 241 3.96 0.52 -6.82
CA PHE A 241 3.66 1.95 -6.73
C PHE A 241 2.87 2.30 -5.45
N HIS A 242 2.52 1.31 -4.64
CA HIS A 242 1.96 1.49 -3.29
C HIS A 242 2.96 1.06 -2.22
N SER A 243 2.94 1.77 -1.09
CA SER A 243 3.83 1.55 0.05
C SER A 243 3.80 0.12 0.59
N PHE A 244 2.62 -0.51 0.63
CA PHE A 244 2.49 -1.90 1.05
C PHE A 244 3.16 -2.89 0.06
N GLY A 245 3.01 -2.65 -1.24
CA GLY A 245 3.63 -3.50 -2.27
C GLY A 245 5.14 -3.28 -2.43
N ILE A 246 5.64 -2.06 -2.25
CA ILE A 246 7.07 -1.76 -2.35
C ILE A 246 7.83 -2.02 -1.06
N THR A 247 7.45 -1.41 0.06
CA THR A 247 8.22 -1.57 1.30
C THR A 247 7.98 -2.95 1.88
N GLY A 248 6.72 -3.32 2.09
CA GLY A 248 6.38 -4.66 2.57
C GLY A 248 6.68 -5.71 1.51
N GLY A 249 6.11 -5.56 0.31
CA GLY A 249 6.09 -6.62 -0.70
C GLY A 249 7.39 -6.80 -1.49
N MET A 250 8.35 -5.87 -1.42
CA MET A 250 9.59 -5.95 -2.21
C MET A 250 10.85 -5.67 -1.39
N ILE A 251 10.91 -4.56 -0.64
CA ILE A 251 12.12 -4.15 0.08
C ILE A 251 12.34 -5.06 1.28
N LEU A 252 11.37 -5.15 2.19
CA LEU A 252 11.43 -5.96 3.41
C LEU A 252 11.92 -7.40 3.17
N PRO A 253 11.28 -8.22 2.31
CA PRO A 253 11.70 -9.61 2.12
C PRO A 253 13.16 -9.70 1.66
N LEU A 254 13.58 -8.82 0.75
CA LEU A 254 14.92 -8.84 0.16
C LEU A 254 16.01 -8.37 1.14
N LEU A 255 15.66 -7.57 2.16
CA LEU A 255 16.62 -7.21 3.21
C LEU A 255 16.87 -8.34 4.20
N TYR A 256 15.91 -9.26 4.36
CA TYR A 256 15.97 -10.38 5.30
C TYR A 256 16.15 -11.75 4.64
N GLY A 257 16.48 -11.78 3.34
CA GLY A 257 16.80 -13.02 2.63
C GLY A 257 15.58 -13.87 2.25
N VAL A 258 14.36 -13.36 2.42
CA VAL A 258 13.13 -14.02 2.01
C VAL A 258 13.05 -14.04 0.49
N ARG A 259 12.74 -15.20 -0.09
CA ARG A 259 12.57 -15.32 -1.54
C ARG A 259 11.29 -14.60 -1.95
N LEU A 260 11.32 -13.88 -3.06
CA LEU A 260 10.22 -13.04 -3.53
C LEU A 260 9.73 -13.52 -4.89
N TYR A 261 8.42 -13.72 -5.02
CA TYR A 261 7.76 -13.84 -6.31
C TYR A 261 6.92 -12.58 -6.57
N LEU A 262 7.22 -11.86 -7.65
CA LEU A 262 6.50 -10.67 -8.08
C LEU A 262 5.41 -11.05 -9.07
N TYR A 263 4.16 -10.70 -8.75
CA TYR A 263 3.02 -10.90 -9.63
C TYR A 263 2.45 -9.54 -10.09
N PRO A 264 2.18 -9.34 -11.39
CA PRO A 264 1.96 -8.01 -11.99
C PRO A 264 0.65 -7.32 -11.60
N SER A 265 -0.39 -8.07 -11.23
CA SER A 265 -1.70 -7.49 -10.91
C SER A 265 -2.46 -8.32 -9.89
N PRO A 266 -2.99 -7.72 -8.80
CA PRO A 266 -3.81 -8.45 -7.84
C PRO A 266 -5.21 -8.79 -8.39
N LEU A 267 -5.63 -8.19 -9.51
CA LEU A 267 -6.98 -8.33 -10.07
C LEU A 267 -7.20 -9.66 -10.81
N HIS A 268 -6.16 -10.47 -11.01
CA HIS A 268 -6.27 -11.75 -11.71
C HIS A 268 -6.82 -12.86 -10.80
N PHE A 269 -8.03 -12.66 -10.28
CA PHE A 269 -8.65 -13.49 -9.26
C PHE A 269 -8.62 -14.99 -9.55
N LYS A 270 -8.86 -15.40 -10.80
CA LYS A 270 -8.88 -16.82 -11.21
C LYS A 270 -7.48 -17.44 -11.41
N ILE A 271 -6.47 -16.61 -11.68
CA ILE A 271 -5.12 -17.07 -12.03
C ILE A 271 -4.23 -17.14 -10.78
N ILE A 272 -4.41 -16.22 -9.85
CA ILE A 272 -3.58 -16.10 -8.64
C ILE A 272 -3.61 -17.39 -7.78
N PRO A 273 -4.76 -18.01 -7.47
CA PRO A 273 -4.78 -19.27 -6.72
C PRO A 273 -3.92 -20.36 -7.37
N GLN A 274 -4.05 -20.55 -8.68
CA GLN A 274 -3.26 -21.52 -9.44
C GLN A 274 -1.76 -21.16 -9.47
N ALA A 275 -1.45 -19.87 -9.55
CA ALA A 275 -0.07 -19.40 -9.49
C ALA A 275 0.54 -19.66 -8.11
N VAL A 276 -0.20 -19.43 -7.02
CA VAL A 276 0.23 -19.71 -5.65
C VAL A 276 0.47 -21.22 -5.47
N ALA A 277 -0.46 -22.07 -5.94
CA ALA A 277 -0.32 -23.52 -5.91
C ALA A 277 0.97 -24.02 -6.61
N ARG A 278 1.34 -23.38 -7.72
CA ARG A 278 2.56 -23.69 -8.48
C ARG A 278 3.82 -23.15 -7.83
N VAL A 279 3.79 -21.90 -7.38
CA VAL A 279 4.95 -21.17 -6.85
C VAL A 279 5.30 -21.61 -5.43
N LYS A 280 4.32 -22.14 -4.69
CA LYS A 280 4.38 -22.62 -3.30
C LYS A 280 5.01 -21.61 -2.33
N PRO A 281 4.51 -20.36 -2.28
CA PRO A 281 4.93 -19.39 -1.28
C PRO A 281 4.46 -19.81 0.13
N THR A 282 5.14 -19.31 1.15
CA THR A 282 4.75 -19.47 2.56
C THR A 282 4.01 -18.25 3.10
N ILE A 283 4.25 -17.07 2.51
CA ILE A 283 3.64 -15.80 2.90
C ILE A 283 3.02 -15.15 1.68
N MET A 284 1.87 -14.51 1.85
CA MET A 284 1.26 -13.65 0.84
C MET A 284 0.70 -12.38 1.49
N PHE A 285 0.71 -11.28 0.77
CA PHE A 285 0.04 -10.04 1.19
C PHE A 285 -1.22 -9.80 0.39
N GLY A 286 -2.21 -9.16 1.01
CA GLY A 286 -3.48 -8.87 0.38
C GLY A 286 -4.28 -7.81 1.12
N THR A 287 -5.44 -7.50 0.56
CA THR A 287 -6.50 -6.75 1.22
C THR A 287 -7.70 -7.68 1.40
N ASP A 288 -8.64 -7.36 2.29
CA ASP A 288 -9.87 -8.16 2.49
C ASP A 288 -10.57 -8.51 1.16
N THR A 289 -10.78 -7.51 0.30
CA THR A 289 -11.37 -7.60 -1.02
C THR A 289 -10.63 -8.61 -1.90
N PHE A 290 -9.29 -8.54 -1.91
CA PHE A 290 -8.49 -9.46 -2.70
C PHE A 290 -8.56 -10.90 -2.17
N LEU A 291 -8.43 -11.06 -0.85
CA LEU A 291 -8.47 -12.37 -0.20
C LEU A 291 -9.82 -13.06 -0.42
N ASN A 292 -10.93 -12.32 -0.33
CA ASN A 292 -12.26 -12.85 -0.64
C ASN A 292 -12.38 -13.26 -2.11
N GLY A 293 -11.95 -12.40 -3.04
CA GLY A 293 -12.02 -12.70 -4.46
C GLY A 293 -11.17 -13.92 -4.86
N TYR A 294 -10.01 -14.11 -4.23
CA TYR A 294 -9.19 -15.32 -4.42
C TYR A 294 -9.87 -16.55 -3.86
N ALA A 295 -10.38 -16.47 -2.62
CA ALA A 295 -11.08 -17.58 -1.99
C ALA A 295 -12.25 -18.08 -2.86
N ARG A 296 -13.05 -17.18 -3.45
CA ARG A 296 -14.20 -17.56 -4.30
C ARG A 296 -13.84 -18.41 -5.52
N THR A 297 -12.62 -18.29 -6.04
CA THR A 297 -12.21 -18.96 -7.29
C THR A 297 -11.17 -20.07 -7.08
N ALA A 298 -10.56 -20.12 -5.89
CA ALA A 298 -9.56 -21.11 -5.53
C ALA A 298 -10.15 -22.50 -5.35
N LYS A 299 -9.32 -23.52 -5.54
CA LYS A 299 -9.49 -24.86 -4.98
C LYS A 299 -8.90 -24.90 -3.57
N ASP A 300 -9.35 -25.84 -2.74
CA ASP A 300 -8.90 -25.96 -1.34
C ASP A 300 -7.38 -26.17 -1.23
N SER A 301 -6.78 -26.83 -2.23
CA SER A 301 -5.33 -27.06 -2.28
C SER A 301 -4.50 -25.86 -2.72
N ASP A 302 -5.11 -24.82 -3.33
CA ASP A 302 -4.36 -23.78 -4.04
C ASP A 302 -3.48 -22.95 -3.10
N PHE A 303 -3.91 -22.81 -1.85
CA PHE A 303 -3.21 -22.04 -0.82
C PHE A 303 -2.50 -22.91 0.23
N ALA A 304 -2.42 -24.23 0.02
CA ALA A 304 -1.92 -25.18 1.02
C ALA A 304 -0.45 -24.99 1.43
N SER A 305 0.33 -24.19 0.70
CA SER A 305 1.71 -23.85 1.07
C SER A 305 1.83 -22.63 1.98
N LEU A 306 0.78 -21.80 2.05
CA LEU A 306 0.77 -20.59 2.86
C LEU A 306 0.67 -20.96 4.33
N ARG A 307 1.56 -20.41 5.16
CA ARG A 307 1.44 -20.47 6.62
C ARG A 307 0.73 -19.23 7.16
N MET A 308 0.82 -18.11 6.43
CA MET A 308 0.19 -16.87 6.84
C MET A 308 -0.06 -15.91 5.67
N VAL A 309 -1.04 -15.04 5.87
CA VAL A 309 -1.33 -13.88 5.05
C VAL A 309 -1.26 -12.64 5.93
N VAL A 310 -0.58 -11.60 5.45
CA VAL A 310 -0.67 -10.26 6.08
C VAL A 310 -1.63 -9.43 5.24
N ALA A 311 -2.73 -9.04 5.88
CA ALA A 311 -3.79 -8.25 5.29
C ALA A 311 -3.75 -6.82 5.84
N GLY A 312 -4.05 -5.85 5.00
CA GLY A 312 -4.13 -4.46 5.43
C GLY A 312 -4.75 -3.57 4.36
N ALA A 313 -4.57 -2.27 4.52
CA ALA A 313 -5.10 -1.22 3.65
C ALA A 313 -6.64 -1.02 3.70
N GLU A 314 -7.38 -2.02 4.19
CA GLU A 314 -8.78 -2.01 4.57
C GLU A 314 -9.01 -2.96 5.76
N ALA A 315 -10.16 -2.82 6.44
CA ALA A 315 -10.52 -3.69 7.56
C ALA A 315 -10.78 -5.12 7.07
N VAL A 316 -10.26 -6.10 7.81
CA VAL A 316 -10.44 -7.53 7.47
C VAL A 316 -11.70 -8.07 8.13
N LYS A 317 -12.61 -8.61 7.31
CA LYS A 317 -13.88 -9.17 7.77
C LYS A 317 -13.69 -10.51 8.47
N ASP A 318 -14.53 -10.77 9.46
CA ASP A 318 -14.52 -12.04 10.19
C ASP A 318 -14.76 -13.24 9.26
N GLU A 319 -15.64 -13.08 8.26
CA GLU A 319 -15.89 -14.11 7.25
C GLU A 319 -14.62 -14.48 6.46
N THR A 320 -13.82 -13.48 6.11
CA THR A 320 -12.55 -13.69 5.41
C THR A 320 -11.56 -14.44 6.30
N ARG A 321 -11.48 -14.06 7.59
CA ARG A 321 -10.65 -14.76 8.57
C ARG A 321 -11.08 -16.22 8.73
N LEU A 322 -12.38 -16.47 8.89
CA LEU A 322 -12.96 -17.80 9.02
C LEU A 322 -12.72 -18.65 7.78
N THR A 323 -12.99 -18.10 6.59
CA THR A 323 -12.78 -18.80 5.32
C THR A 323 -11.33 -19.23 5.16
N TRP A 324 -10.39 -18.31 5.38
CA TRP A 324 -8.97 -18.60 5.21
C TRP A 324 -8.42 -19.56 6.27
N ALA A 325 -8.88 -19.47 7.51
CA ALA A 325 -8.51 -20.41 8.56
C ALA A 325 -9.08 -21.82 8.30
N GLN A 326 -10.38 -21.94 8.01
CA GLN A 326 -11.05 -23.24 7.92
C GLN A 326 -10.78 -23.97 6.59
N ARG A 327 -10.72 -23.22 5.48
CA ARG A 327 -10.61 -23.81 4.15
C ARG A 327 -9.16 -24.02 3.71
N PHE A 328 -8.28 -23.10 4.10
CA PHE A 328 -6.88 -23.08 3.64
C PHE A 328 -5.86 -23.26 4.76
N ASP A 329 -6.30 -23.44 6.02
CA ASP A 329 -5.42 -23.58 7.20
C ASP A 329 -4.37 -22.45 7.27
N THR A 330 -4.80 -21.23 6.93
CA THR A 330 -3.91 -20.08 6.78
C THR A 330 -4.26 -18.97 7.76
N LEU A 331 -3.27 -18.54 8.54
CA LEU A 331 -3.41 -17.45 9.50
C LEU A 331 -3.52 -16.09 8.80
N VAL A 332 -4.58 -15.33 9.04
CA VAL A 332 -4.70 -13.94 8.57
C VAL A 332 -4.32 -12.96 9.69
N LEU A 333 -3.24 -12.21 9.46
CA LEU A 333 -2.80 -11.13 10.33
C LEU A 333 -3.22 -9.79 9.73
N GLU A 334 -4.06 -9.05 10.44
CA GLU A 334 -4.44 -7.69 10.03
C GLU A 334 -3.42 -6.68 10.54
N GLY A 335 -3.06 -5.72 9.69
CA GLY A 335 -2.21 -4.59 10.04
C GLY A 335 -2.77 -3.26 9.54
N PHE A 336 -2.41 -2.20 10.25
CA PHE A 336 -2.76 -0.82 9.95
C PHE A 336 -1.53 -0.03 9.57
N GLY A 337 -1.70 0.84 8.58
CA GLY A 337 -0.60 1.61 8.03
C GLY A 337 -1.04 2.62 7.00
N MET A 338 -0.11 3.49 6.67
CA MET A 338 -0.27 4.57 5.70
C MET A 338 1.07 4.87 5.04
N THR A 339 1.04 5.40 3.82
CA THR A 339 2.25 5.68 3.05
C THR A 339 3.21 6.58 3.83
N GLU A 340 2.67 7.52 4.58
CA GLU A 340 3.35 8.50 5.43
C GLU A 340 4.11 7.89 6.61
N ALA A 341 3.88 6.60 6.91
CA ALA A 341 4.55 5.85 7.99
C ALA A 341 5.32 4.61 7.48
N SER A 342 5.58 4.56 6.17
CA SER A 342 6.51 3.67 5.47
C SER A 342 6.32 2.14 5.39
N PRO A 343 5.13 1.49 5.42
CA PRO A 343 3.80 1.97 5.76
C PRO A 343 3.26 1.53 7.12
N VAL A 344 3.84 0.51 7.75
CA VAL A 344 3.14 -0.22 8.83
C VAL A 344 3.26 0.57 10.13
N VAL A 345 2.13 0.80 10.81
CA VAL A 345 2.05 1.49 12.09
C VAL A 345 1.72 0.51 13.21
N ALA A 346 0.77 -0.39 12.97
CA ALA A 346 0.39 -1.46 13.88
C ALA A 346 0.17 -2.76 13.11
N VAL A 347 0.45 -3.90 13.76
CA VAL A 347 0.20 -5.20 13.13
C VAL A 347 -0.06 -6.29 14.16
N ASN A 348 -1.00 -7.18 13.85
CA ASN A 348 -1.17 -8.44 14.58
C ASN A 348 0.04 -9.36 14.35
N SER A 349 0.40 -10.15 15.35
CA SER A 349 1.46 -11.15 15.23
C SER A 349 0.91 -12.58 15.36
N PRO A 350 1.65 -13.62 14.94
CA PRO A 350 1.22 -15.00 15.15
C PRO A 350 0.90 -15.36 16.61
N HIS A 351 1.57 -14.71 17.56
CA HIS A 351 1.40 -14.93 19.01
C HIS A 351 0.48 -13.90 19.68
N GLY A 352 0.02 -12.90 18.92
CA GLY A 352 -0.78 -11.77 19.41
C GLY A 352 -1.74 -11.30 18.33
N ASN A 353 -2.55 -12.23 17.82
CA ASN A 353 -3.57 -11.94 16.80
C ASN A 353 -4.93 -11.76 17.47
N ARG A 354 -5.53 -10.58 17.32
CA ARG A 354 -6.81 -10.21 17.94
C ARG A 354 -7.78 -9.71 16.86
N PRO A 355 -8.77 -10.51 16.43
CA PRO A 355 -9.83 -10.05 15.54
C PRO A 355 -10.53 -8.80 16.09
N GLY A 356 -10.87 -7.84 15.23
CA GLY A 356 -11.38 -6.52 15.62
C GLY A 356 -10.30 -5.50 16.04
N SER A 357 -9.03 -5.91 16.09
CA SER A 357 -7.87 -5.04 16.24
C SER A 357 -6.94 -5.17 15.04
N VAL A 358 -6.23 -4.08 14.73
CA VAL A 358 -5.14 -4.05 13.75
C VAL A 358 -3.78 -4.41 14.38
N GLY A 359 -3.80 -4.92 15.62
CA GLY A 359 -2.65 -5.30 16.41
C GLY A 359 -2.07 -4.14 17.22
N GLN A 360 -0.83 -4.29 17.66
CA GLN A 360 -0.16 -3.30 18.51
C GLN A 360 0.74 -2.40 17.66
N LEU A 361 0.97 -1.17 18.16
CA LEU A 361 1.91 -0.22 17.54
C LEU A 361 3.32 -0.83 17.43
N LEU A 362 3.98 -0.57 16.30
CA LEU A 362 5.37 -0.94 16.11
C LEU A 362 6.30 -0.18 17.07
N PRO A 363 7.43 -0.78 17.49
CA PRO A 363 8.33 -0.15 18.45
C PRO A 363 8.99 1.11 17.87
N GLY A 364 9.34 2.07 18.73
CA GLY A 364 9.95 3.35 18.31
C GLY A 364 8.97 4.35 17.68
N ILE A 365 7.67 4.04 17.65
CA ILE A 365 6.62 4.98 17.28
C ILE A 365 6.08 5.65 18.54
N GLU A 366 6.25 6.96 18.63
CA GLU A 366 5.52 7.81 19.55
C GLU A 366 4.12 8.10 18.99
N HIS A 367 3.13 8.14 19.88
CA HIS A 367 1.77 8.45 19.50
C HIS A 367 1.13 9.39 20.53
N ARG A 368 0.16 10.18 20.07
CA ARG A 368 -0.80 10.88 20.93
C ARG A 368 -2.19 10.79 20.32
N LEU A 369 -3.20 10.79 21.18
CA LEU A 369 -4.60 10.82 20.78
C LEU A 369 -5.17 12.20 21.11
N GLU A 370 -5.56 12.94 20.09
CA GLU A 370 -6.27 14.21 20.28
C GLU A 370 -7.78 13.92 20.41
N PRO A 371 -8.45 14.44 21.45
CA PRO A 371 -9.90 14.30 21.60
C PRO A 371 -10.63 14.82 20.36
N VAL A 372 -11.68 14.12 19.96
CA VAL A 372 -12.55 14.54 18.85
C VAL A 372 -13.95 14.76 19.39
N GLU A 373 -14.52 15.95 19.14
CA GLU A 373 -15.86 16.30 19.58
C GLU A 373 -16.89 15.27 19.07
N GLY A 374 -17.75 14.79 19.98
CA GLY A 374 -18.77 13.78 19.68
C GLY A 374 -18.26 12.33 19.68
N ILE A 375 -16.96 12.08 19.92
CA ILE A 375 -16.39 10.72 20.03
C ILE A 375 -15.94 10.49 21.47
N THR A 376 -16.61 9.57 22.16
CA THR A 376 -16.33 9.24 23.56
C THR A 376 -15.23 8.18 23.74
N GLU A 377 -15.05 7.30 22.77
CA GLU A 377 -14.05 6.24 22.80
C GLU A 377 -12.99 6.42 21.71
N GLY A 378 -11.78 6.77 22.13
CA GLY A 378 -10.63 6.97 21.26
C GLY A 378 -10.38 8.43 20.90
N GLY A 379 -9.41 8.65 20.02
CA GLY A 379 -9.03 9.99 19.59
C GLY A 379 -8.32 9.97 18.24
N ARG A 380 -8.12 11.16 17.68
CA ARG A 380 -7.40 11.35 16.42
C ARG A 380 -5.94 11.02 16.64
N LEU A 381 -5.44 10.06 15.86
CA LEU A 381 -4.10 9.52 16.01
C LEU A 381 -3.07 10.43 15.36
N TRP A 382 -2.10 10.86 16.16
CA TRP A 382 -0.89 11.52 15.70
C TRP A 382 0.31 10.62 15.97
N LEU A 383 1.24 10.59 15.03
CA LEU A 383 2.38 9.70 15.01
C LEU A 383 3.69 10.48 14.86
N ARG A 384 4.72 10.07 15.59
CA ARG A 384 6.10 10.51 15.37
C ARG A 384 7.01 9.31 15.52
N GLY A 385 8.03 9.20 14.68
CA GLY A 385 8.95 8.07 14.76
C GLY A 385 9.88 8.00 13.57
N PRO A 386 10.89 7.12 13.60
CA PRO A 386 11.89 7.04 12.55
C PRO A 386 11.31 6.57 11.21
N ASN A 387 10.13 5.95 11.18
CA ASN A 387 9.41 5.52 9.98
C ASN A 387 8.47 6.57 9.38
N VAL A 388 8.25 7.69 10.06
CA VAL A 388 7.38 8.78 9.58
C VAL A 388 8.09 9.56 8.48
N MET A 389 7.38 9.88 7.41
CA MET A 389 7.87 10.57 6.22
C MET A 389 8.60 11.88 6.52
N MET A 390 9.37 12.36 5.55
CA MET A 390 9.99 13.68 5.62
C MET A 390 8.96 14.81 5.49
N GLY A 391 7.91 14.58 4.69
CA GLY A 391 6.90 15.57 4.34
C GLY A 391 6.24 15.30 3.00
N TYR A 392 5.49 16.29 2.53
CA TYR A 392 4.78 16.22 1.24
C TYR A 392 5.43 17.13 0.19
N MET A 393 5.38 16.70 -1.07
CA MET A 393 5.39 17.60 -2.23
C MET A 393 3.96 17.70 -2.75
N THR A 394 3.49 18.90 -3.05
CA THR A 394 2.12 19.15 -3.50
C THR A 394 2.12 19.89 -4.84
N HIS A 395 1.00 19.81 -5.55
CA HIS A 395 0.87 20.43 -6.86
C HIS A 395 1.00 21.97 -6.82
N ASP A 396 0.57 22.61 -5.73
CA ASP A 396 0.72 24.06 -5.53
C ASP A 396 2.15 24.50 -5.20
N ARG A 397 3.00 23.56 -4.75
CA ARG A 397 4.43 23.79 -4.47
C ARG A 397 5.30 22.69 -5.09
N PRO A 398 5.36 22.61 -6.43
CA PRO A 398 6.01 21.50 -7.11
C PRO A 398 7.53 21.48 -6.87
N GLY A 399 8.05 20.31 -6.49
CA GLY A 399 9.44 20.08 -6.14
C GLY A 399 9.89 20.68 -4.80
N GLU A 400 8.98 21.30 -4.03
CA GLU A 400 9.26 21.82 -2.70
C GLU A 400 8.78 20.83 -1.64
N LEU A 401 9.69 20.39 -0.77
CA LEU A 401 9.35 19.54 0.36
C LEU A 401 8.74 20.39 1.49
N GLN A 402 7.48 20.12 1.80
CA GLN A 402 6.78 20.65 2.97
C GLN A 402 6.96 19.67 4.13
N THR A 403 7.86 20.01 5.05
CA THR A 403 8.19 19.18 6.21
C THR A 403 7.07 19.14 7.24
N LEU A 404 7.11 18.14 8.10
CA LEU A 404 6.19 18.00 9.23
C LEU A 404 6.54 18.97 10.37
N ASP A 405 5.52 19.46 11.07
CA ASP A 405 5.68 20.26 12.29
C ASP A 405 6.17 19.36 13.44
N ASP A 406 7.37 19.64 13.96
CA ASP A 406 8.02 18.87 15.03
C ASP A 406 8.10 17.35 14.80
N GLY A 407 8.06 16.93 13.53
CA GLY A 407 8.07 15.52 13.12
C GLY A 407 6.76 14.77 13.39
N TRP A 408 5.70 15.45 13.82
CA TRP A 408 4.39 14.85 14.06
C TRP A 408 3.57 14.78 12.78
N HIS A 409 2.99 13.61 12.52
CA HIS A 409 2.07 13.36 11.43
C HIS A 409 0.67 13.05 11.97
N ASP A 410 -0.30 13.83 11.52
CA ASP A 410 -1.73 13.58 11.69
C ASP A 410 -2.19 12.49 10.73
N SER A 411 -2.52 11.30 11.26
CA SER A 411 -2.94 10.19 10.41
C SER A 411 -4.31 10.42 9.75
N GLY A 412 -5.11 11.32 10.34
CA GLY A 412 -6.52 11.50 10.02
C GLY A 412 -7.41 10.32 10.44
N ASP A 413 -6.87 9.27 11.07
CA ASP A 413 -7.59 8.12 11.59
C ASP A 413 -7.92 8.32 13.08
N ILE A 414 -9.09 7.85 13.50
CA ILE A 414 -9.52 7.85 14.91
C ILE A 414 -9.38 6.43 15.42
N VAL A 415 -8.65 6.29 16.52
CA VAL A 415 -8.31 4.98 17.08
C VAL A 415 -8.54 4.96 18.58
N ALA A 416 -8.80 3.76 19.10
CA ALA A 416 -8.75 3.47 20.52
C ALA A 416 -7.62 2.47 20.78
N LEU A 417 -6.91 2.66 21.90
CA LEU A 417 -5.95 1.69 22.41
C LEU A 417 -6.54 1.04 23.67
N ASP A 418 -6.45 -0.28 23.76
CA ASP A 418 -6.80 -0.98 24.99
C ASP A 418 -5.64 -1.03 26.00
N SER A 419 -5.88 -1.62 27.18
CA SER A 419 -4.87 -1.74 28.25
C SER A 419 -3.64 -2.55 27.87
N GLU A 420 -3.74 -3.37 26.81
CA GLU A 420 -2.63 -4.17 26.28
C GLU A 420 -1.97 -3.49 25.07
N GLY A 421 -2.42 -2.29 24.68
CA GLY A 421 -1.88 -1.52 23.56
C GLY A 421 -2.31 -2.02 22.17
N PHE A 422 -3.35 -2.85 22.09
CA PHE A 422 -3.96 -3.20 20.81
C PHE A 422 -4.79 -2.02 20.30
N VAL A 423 -4.67 -1.76 19.00
CA VAL A 423 -5.29 -0.62 18.33
C VAL A 423 -6.57 -1.09 17.64
N SER A 424 -7.67 -0.38 17.84
CA SER A 424 -8.91 -0.54 17.08
C SER A 424 -9.21 0.74 16.29
N ILE A 425 -9.47 0.59 14.99
CA ILE A 425 -9.82 1.71 14.11
C ILE A 425 -11.31 2.01 14.26
N LYS A 426 -11.64 3.22 14.70
CA LYS A 426 -13.03 3.68 14.91
C LYS A 426 -13.56 4.46 13.70
N GLY A 427 -12.68 5.02 12.87
CA GLY A 427 -13.05 5.72 11.64
C GLY A 427 -11.95 6.67 11.15
N ARG A 428 -12.30 7.53 10.18
CA ARG A 428 -11.43 8.61 9.68
C ARG A 428 -12.06 9.96 9.94
N ALA A 429 -11.33 10.90 10.53
CA ALA A 429 -11.82 12.24 10.88
C ALA A 429 -12.44 12.99 9.69
N LYS A 430 -11.85 12.87 8.49
CA LYS A 430 -12.40 13.46 7.24
C LYS A 430 -13.58 12.70 6.64
N ARG A 431 -13.90 11.50 7.15
CA ARG A 431 -15.08 10.69 6.77
C ARG A 431 -16.14 10.71 7.87
N PHE A 432 -16.29 11.87 8.50
CA PHE A 432 -17.45 12.21 9.33
C PHE A 432 -18.31 13.20 8.56
N ALA A 433 -19.61 12.95 8.51
CA ALA A 433 -20.58 13.94 8.08
C ALA A 433 -20.91 14.84 9.27
N LYS A 434 -21.02 16.15 9.04
CA LYS A 434 -21.55 17.06 10.06
C LYS A 434 -23.04 17.27 9.78
N VAL A 435 -23.89 16.43 10.39
CA VAL A 435 -25.34 16.47 10.16
C VAL A 435 -26.02 17.10 11.37
N ALA A 436 -26.68 18.25 11.15
CA ALA A 436 -27.39 18.98 12.20
C ALA A 436 -26.54 19.30 13.45
N GLY A 437 -25.23 19.49 13.27
CA GLY A 437 -24.29 19.78 14.36
C GLY A 437 -23.63 18.56 15.00
N GLU A 438 -24.10 17.34 14.72
CA GLU A 438 -23.49 16.09 15.19
C GLU A 438 -22.48 15.54 14.16
N MET A 439 -21.39 14.97 14.66
CA MET A 439 -20.38 14.28 13.86
C MET A 439 -20.77 12.81 13.69
N VAL A 440 -21.13 12.44 12.47
CA VAL A 440 -21.61 11.08 12.14
C VAL A 440 -20.55 10.35 11.32
N SER A 441 -20.04 9.23 11.84
CA SER A 441 -19.01 8.44 11.15
C SER A 441 -19.59 7.72 9.94
N LEU A 442 -19.15 8.08 8.72
CA LEU A 442 -19.59 7.40 7.50
C LEU A 442 -19.16 5.93 7.49
N GLY A 443 -17.98 5.64 8.03
CA GLY A 443 -17.47 4.26 8.16
C GLY A 443 -18.28 3.40 9.12
N ALA A 444 -18.79 3.98 10.22
CA ALA A 444 -19.68 3.25 11.13
C ALA A 444 -21.02 2.91 10.48
N ILE A 445 -21.52 3.77 9.59
CA ILE A 445 -22.71 3.49 8.79
C ILE A 445 -22.42 2.39 7.75
N GLU A 446 -21.24 2.39 7.13
CA GLU A 446 -20.80 1.28 6.26
C GLU A 446 -20.79 -0.06 7.01
N LEU A 447 -20.25 -0.08 8.24
CA LEU A 447 -20.26 -1.28 9.09
C LEU A 447 -21.67 -1.70 9.50
N MET A 448 -22.57 -0.74 9.78
CA MET A 448 -23.98 -1.02 10.05
C MET A 448 -24.66 -1.66 8.83
N ALA A 449 -24.52 -1.06 7.65
CA ALA A 449 -25.05 -1.61 6.41
C ALA A 449 -24.47 -3.00 6.13
N LYS A 450 -23.17 -3.20 6.39
CA LYS A 450 -22.50 -4.49 6.24
C LYS A 450 -23.07 -5.55 7.19
N SER A 451 -23.43 -5.19 8.42
CA SER A 451 -24.04 -6.15 9.36
C SER A 451 -25.44 -6.60 8.94
N LEU A 452 -26.18 -5.75 8.23
CA LEU A 452 -27.51 -6.07 7.71
C LEU A 452 -27.44 -6.87 6.41
N TRP A 453 -26.45 -6.55 5.57
CA TRP A 453 -26.23 -7.18 4.28
C TRP A 453 -24.76 -7.61 4.14
N PRO A 454 -24.37 -8.71 4.79
CA PRO A 454 -22.97 -9.16 4.86
C PRO A 454 -22.38 -9.56 3.52
N GLU A 455 -23.19 -10.08 2.60
CA GLU A 455 -22.70 -10.51 1.28
C GLU A 455 -22.49 -9.36 0.28
N GLU A 456 -22.94 -8.16 0.67
CA GLU A 456 -23.04 -7.01 -0.23
C GLU A 456 -21.93 -6.00 0.02
N ASN A 457 -21.64 -5.17 -0.98
CA ASN A 457 -20.70 -4.07 -0.88
C ASN A 457 -21.45 -2.77 -0.60
N HIS A 458 -20.86 -1.93 0.24
CA HIS A 458 -21.46 -0.69 0.72
C HIS A 458 -20.43 0.43 0.71
N ALA A 459 -20.83 1.61 0.23
CA ALA A 459 -20.05 2.84 0.32
C ALA A 459 -20.96 3.96 0.81
N VAL A 460 -20.51 4.71 1.81
CA VAL A 460 -21.26 5.84 2.35
C VAL A 460 -20.53 7.15 2.03
N VAL A 461 -21.26 8.07 1.43
CA VAL A 461 -20.79 9.38 1.01
C VAL A 461 -21.71 10.48 1.53
N THR A 462 -21.19 11.70 1.63
CA THR A 462 -22.00 12.91 1.84
C THR A 462 -22.21 13.65 0.54
N ILE A 463 -23.40 14.24 0.40
CA ILE A 463 -23.70 15.24 -0.63
C ILE A 463 -24.29 16.49 0.03
N PRO A 464 -24.12 17.68 -0.59
CA PRO A 464 -24.67 18.91 -0.05
C PRO A 464 -26.19 18.83 0.15
N ASP A 465 -26.68 19.44 1.23
CA ASP A 465 -28.11 19.57 1.54
C ASP A 465 -28.41 20.98 2.05
N SER A 466 -29.36 21.66 1.41
CA SER A 466 -29.66 23.07 1.69
C SER A 466 -30.27 23.33 3.07
N ARG A 467 -30.80 22.29 3.75
CA ARG A 467 -31.42 22.41 5.08
C ARG A 467 -30.52 21.90 6.19
N ARG A 468 -29.67 20.90 5.91
CA ARG A 468 -28.84 20.19 6.90
C ARG A 468 -27.34 20.45 6.78
N GLY A 469 -26.92 21.20 5.75
CA GLY A 469 -25.53 21.32 5.34
C GLY A 469 -25.10 20.13 4.50
N GLU A 470 -25.15 18.93 5.09
CA GLU A 470 -24.86 17.67 4.41
C GLU A 470 -25.98 16.64 4.64
N ARG A 471 -26.21 15.77 3.65
CA ARG A 471 -27.01 14.55 3.79
C ARG A 471 -26.16 13.32 3.48
N ILE A 472 -26.46 12.22 4.17
CA ILE A 472 -25.72 10.96 4.06
C ILE A 472 -26.42 10.08 3.02
N VAL A 473 -25.64 9.50 2.11
CA VAL A 473 -26.13 8.59 1.06
C VAL A 473 -25.39 7.26 1.15
N LEU A 474 -26.14 6.17 1.17
CA LEU A 474 -25.62 4.81 1.06
C LEU A 474 -25.67 4.40 -0.41
N VAL A 475 -24.53 4.08 -1.01
CA VAL A 475 -24.42 3.39 -2.30
C VAL A 475 -24.15 1.92 -2.01
N THR A 476 -24.98 1.01 -2.52
CA THR A 476 -24.93 -0.41 -2.14
C THR A 476 -25.24 -1.36 -3.29
N THR A 477 -24.62 -2.54 -3.28
CA THR A 477 -25.01 -3.65 -4.17
C THR A 477 -26.22 -4.43 -3.67
N ALA A 478 -26.64 -4.20 -2.42
CA ALA A 478 -27.80 -4.83 -1.82
C ALA A 478 -29.10 -4.35 -2.48
N SER A 479 -29.58 -5.09 -3.48
CA SER A 479 -30.84 -4.78 -4.19
C SER A 479 -32.07 -4.68 -3.27
N LYS A 480 -32.06 -5.43 -2.17
CA LYS A 480 -33.10 -5.44 -1.14
C LYS A 480 -32.83 -4.48 0.03
N ALA A 481 -31.84 -3.59 -0.08
CA ALA A 481 -31.59 -2.63 0.97
C ALA A 481 -32.78 -1.67 1.12
N GLU A 482 -33.20 -1.49 2.37
CA GLU A 482 -34.31 -0.64 2.78
C GLU A 482 -33.90 0.21 3.98
N ARG A 483 -34.42 1.44 4.03
CA ARG A 483 -34.06 2.40 5.07
C ARG A 483 -34.54 1.97 6.46
N ASP A 484 -35.68 1.29 6.53
CA ASP A 484 -36.26 0.82 7.81
C ASP A 484 -35.35 -0.19 8.52
N ALA A 485 -34.65 -1.04 7.76
CA ALA A 485 -33.65 -1.95 8.32
C ALA A 485 -32.48 -1.20 8.96
N LEU A 486 -32.01 -0.12 8.32
CA LEU A 486 -30.96 0.75 8.86
C LEU A 486 -31.42 1.50 10.11
N ILE A 487 -32.68 1.96 10.15
CA ILE A 487 -33.28 2.58 11.34
C ILE A 487 -33.29 1.60 12.52
N ALA A 488 -33.74 0.36 12.30
CA ALA A 488 -33.75 -0.66 13.33
C ALA A 488 -32.33 -0.98 13.84
N ALA A 489 -31.37 -1.14 12.92
CA ALA A 489 -29.97 -1.41 13.25
C ALA A 489 -29.26 -0.24 13.96
N SER A 490 -29.64 1.00 13.64
CA SER A 490 -29.16 2.22 14.31
C SER A 490 -29.64 2.26 15.76
N ARG A 491 -30.93 2.00 15.99
CA ARG A 491 -31.53 1.97 17.34
C ARG A 491 -30.90 0.90 18.24
N GLN A 492 -30.66 -0.30 17.69
CA GLN A 492 -30.00 -1.38 18.43
C GLN A 492 -28.57 -1.04 18.89
N ARG A 493 -27.90 -0.12 18.17
CA ARG A 493 -26.55 0.36 18.50
C ARG A 493 -26.54 1.62 19.35
N GLY A 494 -27.71 2.12 19.75
CA GLY A 494 -27.84 3.37 20.51
C GLY A 494 -27.57 4.63 19.69
N TYR A 495 -27.57 4.54 18.36
CA TYR A 495 -27.35 5.69 17.47
C TYR A 495 -28.67 6.42 17.17
N THR A 496 -28.60 7.75 17.04
CA THR A 496 -29.74 8.62 16.70
C THR A 496 -30.15 8.43 15.23
N GLU A 497 -31.34 8.92 14.84
CA GLU A 497 -31.79 8.83 13.43
C GLU A 497 -30.88 9.62 12.45
N LEU A 498 -30.03 10.51 12.97
CA LEU A 498 -29.03 11.24 12.19
C LEU A 498 -27.95 10.32 11.58
N TRP A 499 -27.76 9.12 12.14
CA TRP A 499 -26.84 8.10 11.62
C TRP A 499 -27.42 7.26 10.48
N VAL A 500 -28.71 7.42 10.17
CA VAL A 500 -29.36 6.66 9.11
C VAL A 500 -29.23 7.41 7.79
N PRO A 501 -28.68 6.79 6.72
CA PRO A 501 -28.65 7.37 5.38
C PRO A 501 -30.00 7.96 4.96
N ASN A 502 -29.97 9.17 4.41
CA ASN A 502 -31.15 9.85 3.88
C ASN A 502 -31.61 9.25 2.55
N ALA A 503 -30.68 8.67 1.79
CA ALA A 503 -30.95 7.98 0.53
C ALA A 503 -30.15 6.68 0.44
N ILE A 504 -30.71 5.71 -0.27
CA ILE A 504 -30.05 4.46 -0.63
C ILE A 504 -30.07 4.37 -2.15
N ILE A 505 -28.89 4.29 -2.76
CA ILE A 505 -28.68 4.12 -4.19
C ILE A 505 -28.18 2.71 -4.42
N LYS A 506 -28.89 1.97 -5.28
CA LYS A 506 -28.62 0.56 -5.55
C LYS A 506 -27.86 0.46 -6.86
N VAL A 507 -26.68 -0.15 -6.82
CA VAL A 507 -25.78 -0.31 -7.98
C VAL A 507 -25.46 -1.78 -8.20
N LEU A 508 -25.07 -2.15 -9.42
CA LEU A 508 -24.59 -3.50 -9.69
C LEU A 508 -23.21 -3.76 -9.08
N GLU A 509 -22.36 -2.73 -9.06
CA GLU A 509 -21.00 -2.79 -8.53
C GLU A 509 -20.61 -1.44 -7.93
N ILE A 510 -19.81 -1.46 -6.87
CA ILE A 510 -19.23 -0.25 -6.28
C ILE A 510 -17.88 0.03 -6.94
N PRO A 511 -17.61 1.27 -7.39
CA PRO A 511 -16.31 1.65 -7.93
C PRO A 511 -15.16 1.35 -6.97
N VAL A 512 -14.09 0.73 -7.47
CA VAL A 512 -12.85 0.46 -6.72
C VAL A 512 -11.64 1.01 -7.48
N LEU A 513 -10.64 1.47 -6.74
CA LEU A 513 -9.34 1.86 -7.27
C LEU A 513 -8.54 0.61 -7.67
N GLY A 514 -7.51 0.75 -8.52
CA GLY A 514 -6.60 -0.36 -8.88
C GLY A 514 -5.85 -0.99 -7.69
N SER A 515 -5.86 -0.30 -6.53
CA SER A 515 -5.37 -0.81 -5.24
C SER A 515 -6.31 -1.79 -4.53
N GLY A 516 -7.56 -1.94 -5.01
CA GLY A 516 -8.62 -2.75 -4.39
C GLY A 516 -9.53 -1.99 -3.43
N LYS A 517 -9.19 -0.73 -3.06
CA LYS A 517 -10.00 0.10 -2.16
C LYS A 517 -11.20 0.72 -2.87
N THR A 518 -12.27 0.99 -2.14
CA THR A 518 -13.42 1.78 -2.63
C THR A 518 -13.00 3.15 -3.18
N ASP A 519 -13.46 3.48 -4.38
CA ASP A 519 -13.31 4.81 -4.98
C ASP A 519 -14.48 5.72 -4.55
N TYR A 520 -14.30 6.39 -3.42
CA TYR A 520 -15.28 7.31 -2.87
C TYR A 520 -15.56 8.54 -3.73
N ALA A 521 -14.64 8.95 -4.60
CA ALA A 521 -14.87 10.07 -5.50
C ALA A 521 -15.90 9.67 -6.58
N SER A 522 -15.68 8.51 -7.21
CA SER A 522 -16.64 7.94 -8.16
C SER A 522 -17.99 7.61 -7.49
N ALA A 523 -17.98 7.05 -6.29
CA ALA A 523 -19.21 6.79 -5.52
C ALA A 523 -19.99 8.08 -5.21
N LYS A 524 -19.29 9.19 -4.93
CA LYS A 524 -19.91 10.51 -4.71
C LYS A 524 -20.53 11.08 -5.98
N ILE A 525 -19.89 10.87 -7.14
CA ILE A 525 -20.45 11.26 -8.44
C ILE A 525 -21.76 10.51 -8.71
N ILE A 526 -21.78 9.19 -8.47
CA ILE A 526 -23.00 8.37 -8.56
C ILE A 526 -24.10 8.97 -7.65
N ALA A 527 -23.75 9.29 -6.41
CA ALA A 527 -24.69 9.88 -5.47
C ALA A 527 -25.24 11.25 -5.89
N LEU A 528 -24.42 12.09 -6.51
CA LEU A 528 -24.85 13.40 -7.02
C LEU A 528 -25.74 13.29 -8.26
N GLY A 529 -25.43 12.35 -9.17
CA GLY A 529 -26.18 12.13 -10.40
C GLY A 529 -27.58 11.57 -10.17
N ASP A 530 -27.73 10.60 -9.27
CA ASP A 530 -29.00 9.90 -9.04
C ASP A 530 -29.97 10.69 -8.12
N THR A 531 -29.43 11.59 -7.29
CA THR A 531 -30.24 12.43 -6.40
C THR A 531 -30.60 13.80 -7.00
N GLY A 532 -30.40 13.98 -8.31
CA GLY A 532 -30.85 15.15 -9.08
C GLY A 532 -30.11 16.45 -8.78
N THR A 533 -28.89 16.41 -8.24
CA THR A 533 -28.17 17.63 -7.80
C THR A 533 -27.16 18.18 -8.82
N VAL A 534 -27.21 17.74 -10.08
CA VAL A 534 -26.38 18.28 -11.16
C VAL A 534 -27.24 19.13 -12.09
N THR A 535 -27.27 20.45 -11.86
CA THR A 535 -27.47 21.39 -12.97
C THR A 535 -26.12 21.51 -13.66
N LEU A 536 -25.93 20.76 -14.75
CA LEU A 536 -24.83 21.03 -15.66
C LEU A 536 -25.05 22.46 -16.17
N ALA A 537 -24.16 23.38 -15.80
CA ALA A 537 -24.00 24.64 -16.52
C ALA A 537 -23.47 24.30 -17.92
N GLY A 538 -24.38 23.86 -18.78
CA GLY A 538 -24.16 23.67 -20.21
C GLY A 538 -24.18 25.03 -20.87
N THR A 539 -23.00 25.46 -21.30
CA THR A 539 -22.73 26.15 -22.57
C THR A 539 -23.96 26.29 -23.47
N GLY A 540 -24.37 27.54 -23.70
CA GLY A 540 -25.40 27.87 -24.69
C GLY A 540 -24.98 27.46 -26.11
N PRO A 541 -25.93 27.42 -27.05
CA PRO A 541 -25.66 27.05 -28.42
C PRO A 541 -25.00 28.24 -29.14
N GLY A 542 -23.80 27.99 -29.71
CA GLY A 542 -23.05 28.94 -30.53
C GLY A 542 -21.82 28.26 -31.09
#